data_AF-A0A8J5IPK1-F1
#
_entry.id   AF-A0A8J5IPK1-F1
#
_cell.length_a   1.000
_cell.length_b   1.000
_cell.length_c   1.000
_cell.angle_alpha   90.00
_cell.angle_beta   90.00
_cell.angle_gamma   90.00
#
_symmetry.space_group_name_H-M   'P 1'
#
loop_
_entity.id
_entity.type
_entity.pdbx_description
1 polymer ?
#
loop_
_entity_poly.entity_id
_entity_poly.type
_entity_poly.pdbx_seq_one_letter_code
_entity_poly.pdbx_strand_id
1 'polypeptide(L)'
;MEHGTLTAAARAQALISERVCASCGRSLPVKEFSRSQQQKSSAKCKTCAGQSNTGKAAIYQHLSTEQERFRCIECNRSLAPKFFSRHQQLKPNPKCKVCVDKVKVEGEAQPRLKRCVQCFQSLPKTSFSKRQAQLLDAKCKTCVEELERAAVASSTHVASKWKFDQYYRVCHRGKSGGVSVRVKHNIASPLLGYIPLGRVFRATAPICNEQGDPMVRLEGPHLPTAVVRDETKGASKEEDGVERQIKEAWVPCRSIRNEILLEPHRGPYTCHDENERISRFFRCVVEGCKVREHADLAISELGYVLYGDVVEVVESTVTPYGVVFLRLHERYFDGAAWVVERSLDNEAVLNEVEGPWTSSPSTPRSEAYRCVQDSGAPVRMEPELTAPPVGRIPCGAVVTVAERSITDQRQVFLRIVDFNAILTDEKKDTQGDKWVIETSSCCASVMIKVNRGWQGGQF
;
A
#
# COMPACT_ATOMS: atom_id res chain seq x y z
N MET A 1 38.13 15.90 89.47
CA MET A 1 37.62 15.04 88.40
C MET A 1 37.90 15.73 87.08
N GLU A 2 38.81 15.10 86.31
CA GLU A 2 39.05 15.19 84.86
C GLU A 2 39.18 16.56 84.17
N HIS A 3 40.44 16.88 83.85
CA HIS A 3 40.85 17.78 82.77
C HIS A 3 40.55 17.13 81.40
N GLY A 4 39.78 17.82 80.55
CA GLY A 4 39.55 17.46 79.15
C GLY A 4 40.14 18.50 78.19
N THR A 5 41.17 18.12 77.46
CA THR A 5 41.87 18.90 76.42
C THR A 5 41.00 19.12 75.18
N LEU A 6 40.71 20.38 74.85
CA LEU A 6 40.21 20.76 73.51
C LEU A 6 41.38 20.82 72.51
N THR A 7 41.15 20.24 71.33
CA THR A 7 42.17 19.99 70.30
C THR A 7 42.53 21.23 69.48
N ALA A 8 43.73 21.21 68.87
CA ALA A 8 44.26 22.26 68.00
C ALA A 8 43.33 22.64 66.82
N ALA A 9 42.38 21.78 66.44
CA ALA A 9 41.37 22.05 65.43
C ALA A 9 40.42 23.20 65.81
N ALA A 10 40.11 23.38 67.10
CA ALA A 10 39.22 24.45 67.56
C ALA A 10 39.88 25.84 67.54
N ARG A 11 41.22 25.92 67.60
CA ARG A 11 41.97 27.19 67.47
C ARG A 11 42.22 27.60 66.01
N ALA A 12 42.14 26.68 65.05
CA ALA A 12 42.39 26.97 63.64
C ALA A 12 41.18 27.60 62.90
N GLN A 13 39.96 27.52 63.47
CA GLN A 13 38.75 28.04 62.84
C GLN A 13 38.54 29.57 63.00
N ALA A 14 39.34 30.26 63.81
CA ALA A 14 39.07 31.66 64.18
C ALA A 14 39.79 32.74 63.34
N LEU A 15 40.63 32.41 62.36
CA LEU A 15 41.33 33.44 61.54
C LEU A 15 41.45 33.07 60.04
N ILE A 16 40.37 32.58 59.44
CA ILE A 16 40.29 32.51 57.98
C ILE A 16 39.58 33.79 57.51
N SER A 17 40.37 34.80 57.10
CA SER A 17 39.81 35.92 56.35
C SER A 17 39.31 35.39 55.00
N GLU A 18 38.00 35.43 54.81
CA GLU A 18 37.33 35.03 53.57
C GLU A 18 36.99 36.25 52.73
N ARG A 19 37.07 36.10 51.40
CA ARG A 19 36.81 37.17 50.43
C ARG A 19 35.92 36.64 49.32
N VAL A 20 34.96 37.46 48.87
CA VAL A 20 33.98 37.07 47.84
C VAL A 20 34.57 37.26 46.45
N CYS A 21 34.53 36.22 45.62
CA CYS A 21 34.98 36.29 44.24
C CYS A 21 34.01 37.10 43.38
N ALA A 22 34.51 38.11 42.66
CA ALA A 22 33.67 38.98 41.82
C ALA A 22 33.04 38.27 40.60
N SER A 23 33.54 37.10 40.18
CA SER A 23 32.99 36.36 39.03
C SER A 23 32.04 35.23 39.38
N CYS A 24 32.21 34.58 40.54
CA CYS A 24 31.35 33.46 40.94
C CYS A 24 30.57 33.69 42.24
N GLY A 25 30.77 34.84 42.90
CA GLY A 25 30.03 35.25 44.09
C GLY A 25 30.29 34.43 45.36
N ARG A 26 31.26 33.50 45.34
CA ARG A 26 31.58 32.64 46.50
C ARG A 26 32.52 33.34 47.48
N SER A 27 32.19 33.29 48.77
CA SER A 27 33.11 33.58 49.88
C SER A 27 34.15 32.46 49.97
N LEU A 28 35.42 32.78 49.75
CA LEU A 28 36.52 31.81 49.75
C LEU A 28 37.68 32.33 50.59
N PRO A 29 38.48 31.45 51.20
CA PRO A 29 39.71 31.84 51.90
C PRO A 29 40.63 32.63 50.97
N VAL A 30 41.28 33.69 51.46
CA VAL A 30 42.15 34.59 50.67
C VAL A 30 43.25 33.84 49.87
N LYS A 31 43.69 32.66 50.34
CA LYS A 31 44.66 31.77 49.64
C LYS A 31 44.19 31.26 48.27
N GLU A 32 42.87 31.24 48.02
CA GLU A 32 42.25 30.86 46.74
C GLU A 32 42.34 31.97 45.67
N PHE A 33 42.89 33.13 46.03
CA PHE A 33 43.20 34.23 45.13
C PHE A 33 44.72 34.30 44.92
N SER A 34 45.17 34.66 43.72
CA SER A 34 46.60 34.92 43.48
C SER A 34 47.03 36.20 44.19
N ARG A 35 48.31 36.32 44.59
CA ARG A 35 48.81 37.48 45.35
C ARG A 35 48.47 38.83 44.69
N SER A 36 48.48 38.90 43.35
CA SER A 36 48.12 40.10 42.58
C SER A 36 46.61 40.42 42.53
N GLN A 37 45.75 39.45 42.86
CA GLN A 37 44.29 39.61 42.93
C GLN A 37 43.81 39.91 44.36
N GLN A 38 44.60 39.59 45.39
CA GLN A 38 44.22 39.74 46.79
C GLN A 38 43.99 41.19 47.24
N GLN A 39 44.50 42.20 46.52
CA GLN A 39 44.29 43.62 46.82
C GLN A 39 43.36 44.36 45.85
N LYS A 40 42.80 43.69 44.83
CA LYS A 40 41.85 44.30 43.89
C LYS A 40 40.43 44.26 44.43
N SER A 41 39.61 45.27 44.14
CA SER A 41 38.18 45.30 44.52
C SER A 41 37.35 44.26 43.75
N SER A 42 37.71 43.97 42.50
CA SER A 42 37.09 42.97 41.62
C SER A 42 37.90 41.68 41.52
N ALA A 43 38.38 41.16 42.65
CA ALA A 43 39.23 39.98 42.70
C ALA A 43 38.52 38.71 42.17
N LYS A 44 39.18 37.99 41.26
CA LYS A 44 38.72 36.67 40.76
C LYS A 44 39.54 35.55 41.40
N CYS A 45 38.90 34.47 41.84
CA CYS A 45 39.62 33.30 42.38
C CYS A 45 40.41 32.58 41.30
N LYS A 46 41.45 31.83 41.69
CA LYS A 46 42.39 31.16 40.77
C LYS A 46 41.68 30.28 39.73
N THR A 47 40.62 29.58 40.13
CA THR A 47 39.81 28.73 39.23
C THR A 47 39.04 29.54 38.19
N CYS A 48 38.43 30.68 38.58
CA CYS A 48 37.72 31.55 37.64
C CYS A 48 38.66 32.30 36.70
N ALA A 49 39.85 32.68 37.19
CA ALA A 49 40.88 33.29 36.35
C ALA A 49 41.44 32.30 35.32
N GLY A 50 41.65 31.04 35.70
CA GLY A 50 42.17 29.99 34.80
C GLY A 50 41.19 29.57 33.70
N GLN A 51 39.88 29.64 33.93
CA GLN A 51 38.86 29.24 32.94
C GLN A 51 38.62 30.25 31.82
N SER A 52 39.19 31.47 31.91
CA SER A 52 39.02 32.48 30.85
C SER A 52 39.93 32.29 29.62
N ASN A 53 40.96 31.43 29.70
CA ASN A 53 41.94 31.24 28.61
C ASN A 53 41.83 29.92 27.84
N THR A 54 40.91 29.02 28.19
CA THR A 54 40.80 27.71 27.53
C THR A 54 39.34 27.43 27.18
N GLY A 55 38.93 27.92 26.01
CA GLY A 55 37.61 27.66 25.45
C GLY A 55 37.44 26.20 25.03
N LYS A 56 36.94 25.35 25.94
CA LYS A 56 35.97 24.26 25.68
C LYS A 56 35.62 23.52 26.97
N ALA A 57 34.37 23.72 27.37
CA ALA A 57 33.47 22.88 28.17
C ALA A 57 34.04 21.91 29.20
N ALA A 58 33.65 22.07 30.46
CA ALA A 58 32.70 21.15 31.11
C ALA A 58 32.56 21.43 32.61
N ILE A 59 31.32 21.71 33.03
CA ILE A 59 30.65 21.10 34.18
C ILE A 59 31.40 21.13 35.54
N TYR A 60 30.97 22.01 36.46
CA TYR A 60 30.13 21.61 37.61
C TYR A 60 29.89 22.77 38.60
N GLN A 61 28.62 23.12 38.69
CA GLN A 61 27.82 23.30 39.91
C GLN A 61 28.11 24.43 40.92
N HIS A 62 27.01 25.19 41.09
CA HIS A 62 26.36 25.64 42.33
C HIS A 62 26.54 27.10 42.75
N LEU A 63 25.45 27.88 42.67
CA LEU A 63 24.57 28.23 43.81
C LEU A 63 23.32 28.96 43.25
N SER A 64 22.12 28.37 43.39
CA SER A 64 21.01 28.80 44.28
C SER A 64 20.39 30.14 43.84
N THR A 65 19.11 30.25 43.48
CA THR A 65 17.91 29.99 44.31
C THR A 65 16.66 29.97 43.42
N GLU A 66 15.62 29.24 43.86
CA GLU A 66 14.34 28.94 43.17
C GLU A 66 14.35 27.77 42.16
N GLN A 67 14.70 26.57 42.63
CA GLN A 67 14.18 25.36 41.99
C GLN A 67 12.73 25.19 42.44
N GLU A 68 11.80 25.36 41.51
CA GLU A 68 10.37 25.06 41.63
C GLU A 68 10.19 23.70 42.32
N ARG A 69 9.72 23.73 43.58
CA ARG A 69 9.49 22.53 44.38
C ARG A 69 8.09 22.03 44.09
N PHE A 70 7.97 20.77 43.69
CA PHE A 70 6.68 20.14 43.46
C PHE A 70 6.15 19.56 44.77
N ARG A 71 4.88 19.83 45.11
CA ARG A 71 4.21 19.21 46.26
C ARG A 71 3.60 17.87 45.81
N CYS A 72 4.02 16.77 46.44
CA CYS A 72 3.43 15.46 46.19
C CYS A 72 2.01 15.41 46.76
N ILE A 73 1.01 15.05 45.97
CA ILE A 73 -0.40 15.03 46.45
C ILE A 73 -0.66 13.95 47.51
N GLU A 74 0.17 12.91 47.55
CA GLU A 74 -0.11 11.70 48.34
C GLU A 74 0.55 11.75 49.72
N CYS A 75 1.70 12.42 49.84
CA CYS A 75 2.39 12.60 51.13
C CYS A 75 2.52 14.08 51.54
N ASN A 76 1.97 15.00 50.76
CA ASN A 76 1.98 16.45 50.98
C ASN A 76 3.36 17.09 51.19
N ARG A 77 4.46 16.39 50.87
CA ARG A 77 5.83 16.91 50.96
C ARG A 77 6.20 17.72 49.72
N SER A 78 6.77 18.91 49.94
CA SER A 78 7.38 19.74 48.89
C SER A 78 8.80 19.25 48.59
N LEU A 79 9.00 18.66 47.41
CA LEU A 79 10.23 17.98 47.04
C LEU A 79 10.81 18.59 45.76
N ALA A 80 12.14 18.50 45.62
CA ALA A 80 12.81 18.96 44.40
C ALA A 80 12.40 18.11 43.19
N PRO A 81 12.44 18.66 41.95
CA PRO A 81 12.00 17.97 40.74
C PRO A 81 12.63 16.58 40.54
N LYS A 82 13.90 16.40 40.97
CA LYS A 82 14.62 15.11 40.90
C LYS A 82 13.91 13.93 41.59
N PHE A 83 13.04 14.21 42.55
CA PHE A 83 12.25 13.22 43.29
C PHE A 83 10.94 12.82 42.58
N PHE A 84 10.66 13.40 41.42
CA PHE A 84 9.56 13.05 40.53
C PHE A 84 10.14 12.46 39.23
N SER A 85 9.40 11.56 38.58
CA SER A 85 9.76 11.14 37.22
C SER A 85 9.40 12.24 36.23
N ARG A 86 10.06 12.27 35.07
CA ARG A 86 9.82 13.28 34.03
C ARG A 86 8.34 13.36 33.60
N HIS A 87 7.65 12.23 33.59
CA HIS A 87 6.20 12.15 33.32
C HIS A 87 5.35 12.70 34.48
N GLN A 88 5.76 12.54 35.74
CA GLN A 88 5.03 13.04 36.90
C GLN A 88 5.16 14.56 37.07
N GLN A 89 6.29 15.15 36.65
CA GLN A 89 6.51 16.60 36.67
C GLN A 89 5.52 17.37 35.76
N LEU A 90 4.99 16.70 34.73
CA LEU A 90 4.06 17.29 33.76
C LEU A 90 2.58 17.12 34.15
N LYS A 91 2.28 16.46 35.28
CA LYS A 91 0.91 16.27 35.75
C LYS A 91 0.50 17.41 36.68
N PRO A 92 -0.77 17.87 36.60
CA PRO A 92 -1.29 18.87 37.54
C PRO A 92 -1.29 18.37 39.00
N ASN A 93 -1.35 17.04 39.18
CA ASN A 93 -1.30 16.36 40.47
C ASN A 93 -0.08 15.40 40.54
N PRO A 94 1.13 15.93 40.79
CA PRO A 94 2.36 15.15 40.71
C PRO A 94 2.52 14.24 41.93
N LYS A 95 2.90 12.98 41.70
CA LYS A 95 3.27 12.02 42.77
C LYS A 95 4.78 11.79 42.78
N CYS A 96 5.41 11.83 43.96
CA CYS A 96 6.85 11.57 44.07
C CYS A 96 7.16 10.09 43.84
N LYS A 97 8.39 9.79 43.43
CA LYS A 97 8.84 8.42 43.11
C LYS A 97 8.54 7.44 44.25
N VAL A 98 8.81 7.83 45.49
CA VAL A 98 8.55 6.99 46.68
C VAL A 98 7.07 6.65 46.83
N CYS A 99 6.16 7.60 46.62
CA CYS A 99 4.71 7.33 46.67
C CYS A 99 4.24 6.48 45.49
N VAL A 100 4.76 6.73 44.29
CA VAL A 100 4.45 5.88 43.12
C VAL A 100 4.90 4.44 43.33
N ASP A 101 6.04 4.24 44.00
CA ASP A 101 6.56 2.92 44.32
C ASP A 101 5.82 2.28 45.50
N LYS A 102 5.27 3.06 46.45
CA LYS A 102 4.36 2.56 47.49
C LYS A 102 3.01 2.08 46.93
N VAL A 103 2.43 2.81 45.98
CA VAL A 103 1.20 2.39 45.26
C VAL A 103 1.43 1.13 44.41
N LYS A 104 2.67 0.83 44.01
CA LYS A 104 3.00 -0.45 43.38
C LYS A 104 3.03 -1.63 44.35
N VAL A 105 3.26 -1.40 45.64
CA VAL A 105 3.32 -2.46 46.65
C VAL A 105 1.95 -2.70 47.31
N GLU A 106 1.11 -1.68 47.42
CA GLU A 106 -0.25 -1.81 47.98
C GLU A 106 -1.34 -1.97 46.90
N GLY A 107 -0.97 -1.89 45.62
CA GLY A 107 -1.86 -2.01 44.47
C GLY A 107 -1.77 -3.34 43.72
N GLU A 108 -1.75 -4.47 44.43
CA GLU A 108 -2.02 -5.79 43.84
C GLU A 108 -3.35 -6.34 44.35
N ALA A 109 -4.41 -6.19 43.55
CA ALA A 109 -5.50 -7.16 43.48
C ALA A 109 -6.37 -7.05 42.21
N GLN A 110 -5.97 -6.30 41.18
CA GLN A 110 -6.62 -6.42 39.87
C GLN A 110 -5.57 -6.43 38.74
N PRO A 111 -5.37 -7.57 38.05
CA PRO A 111 -4.44 -7.63 36.94
C PRO A 111 -4.92 -6.67 35.84
N ARG A 112 -4.06 -5.75 35.38
CA ARG A 112 -4.35 -4.93 34.20
C ARG A 112 -4.46 -5.82 32.98
N LEU A 113 -5.69 -6.21 32.65
CA LEU A 113 -6.01 -7.02 31.50
C LEU A 113 -5.91 -6.18 30.22
N LYS A 114 -5.35 -6.78 29.17
CA LYS A 114 -5.30 -6.25 27.81
C LYS A 114 -6.19 -7.12 26.93
N ARG A 115 -7.03 -6.50 26.10
CA ARG A 115 -7.90 -7.23 25.19
C ARG A 115 -7.11 -7.68 23.96
N CYS A 116 -7.14 -8.98 23.68
CA CYS A 116 -6.59 -9.54 22.44
C CYS A 116 -7.51 -9.15 21.27
N VAL A 117 -6.95 -8.64 20.16
CA VAL A 117 -7.77 -8.27 18.99
C VAL A 117 -8.28 -9.47 18.19
N GLN A 118 -7.70 -10.66 18.38
CA GLN A 118 -8.09 -11.88 17.67
C GLN A 118 -9.22 -12.62 18.39
N CYS A 119 -9.04 -12.95 19.67
CA CYS A 119 -10.05 -13.69 20.45
C CYS A 119 -10.96 -12.78 21.27
N PHE A 120 -10.74 -11.46 21.26
CA PHE A 120 -11.50 -10.48 22.03
C PHE A 120 -11.50 -10.68 23.55
N GLN A 121 -10.68 -11.59 24.08
CA GLN A 121 -10.55 -11.87 25.51
C GLN A 121 -9.64 -10.85 26.20
N SER A 122 -10.05 -10.43 27.40
CA SER A 122 -9.26 -9.58 28.29
C SER A 122 -8.30 -10.46 29.10
N LEU A 123 -7.02 -10.43 28.74
CA LEU A 123 -6.00 -11.33 29.30
C LEU A 123 -4.88 -10.56 30.02
N PRO A 124 -4.21 -11.14 31.01
CA PRO A 124 -3.04 -10.52 31.65
C PRO A 124 -1.93 -10.22 30.64
N LYS A 125 -1.11 -9.21 30.90
CA LYS A 125 0.03 -8.86 30.02
C LYS A 125 1.01 -10.02 29.80
N THR A 126 1.11 -10.97 30.73
CA THR A 126 1.96 -12.17 30.63
C THR A 126 1.50 -13.13 29.52
N SER A 127 0.22 -13.08 29.17
CA SER A 127 -0.38 -13.80 28.04
C SER A 127 -0.03 -13.19 26.68
N PHE A 128 0.75 -12.10 26.64
CA PHE A 128 1.28 -11.49 25.42
C PHE A 128 2.81 -11.62 25.42
N SER A 129 3.42 -11.78 24.24
CA SER A 129 4.88 -11.72 24.11
C SER A 129 5.38 -10.29 24.36
N LYS A 130 6.68 -10.09 24.64
CA LYS A 130 7.24 -8.75 24.88
C LYS A 130 6.91 -7.76 23.75
N ARG A 131 6.96 -8.21 22.49
CA ARG A 131 6.61 -7.44 21.29
C ARG A 131 5.11 -7.15 21.22
N GLN A 132 4.26 -8.17 21.38
CA GLN A 132 2.80 -8.01 21.34
C GLN A 132 2.27 -7.15 22.50
N ALA A 133 2.88 -7.22 23.68
CA ALA A 133 2.46 -6.43 24.84
C ALA A 133 2.56 -4.92 24.61
N GLN A 134 3.46 -4.47 23.72
CA GLN A 134 3.70 -3.05 23.42
C GLN A 134 2.81 -2.49 22.30
N LEU A 135 2.22 -3.33 21.44
CA LEU A 135 1.37 -2.90 20.32
C LEU A 135 0.00 -2.40 20.81
N LEU A 136 -0.63 -1.45 20.11
CA LEU A 136 -2.02 -1.06 20.39
C LEU A 136 -2.98 -2.22 20.10
N ASP A 137 -2.86 -2.81 18.91
CA ASP A 137 -3.67 -3.96 18.45
C ASP A 137 -2.92 -5.28 18.63
N ALA A 138 -2.85 -5.75 19.87
CA ALA A 138 -2.06 -6.92 20.22
C ALA A 138 -2.84 -8.24 20.16
N LYS A 139 -2.17 -9.30 19.72
CA LYS A 139 -2.65 -10.69 19.81
C LYS A 139 -2.01 -11.41 20.99
N CYS A 140 -2.76 -12.22 21.74
CA CYS A 140 -2.22 -13.04 22.81
C CYS A 140 -1.36 -14.18 22.26
N LYS A 141 -0.45 -14.73 23.07
CA LYS A 141 0.46 -15.81 22.69
C LYS A 141 -0.29 -17.00 22.10
N THR A 142 -1.39 -17.43 22.71
CA THR A 142 -2.20 -18.54 22.21
C THR A 142 -2.74 -18.27 20.80
N CYS A 143 -3.32 -17.09 20.55
CA CYS A 143 -3.80 -16.74 19.21
C CYS A 143 -2.65 -16.60 18.21
N VAL A 144 -1.47 -16.13 18.64
CA VAL A 144 -0.28 -16.09 17.79
C VAL A 144 0.18 -17.51 17.47
N GLU A 145 0.27 -18.41 18.45
CA GLU A 145 0.65 -19.82 18.29
C GLU A 145 -0.39 -20.62 17.50
N GLU A 146 -1.68 -20.27 17.56
CA GLU A 146 -2.73 -20.85 16.73
C GLU A 146 -2.65 -20.36 15.28
N LEU A 147 -2.39 -19.08 15.07
CA LEU A 147 -2.13 -18.53 13.73
C LEU A 147 -0.84 -19.11 13.15
N GLU A 148 0.20 -19.26 13.96
CA GLU A 148 1.46 -19.91 13.58
C GLU A 148 1.24 -21.39 13.32
N ARG A 149 0.47 -22.12 14.15
CA ARG A 149 0.12 -23.52 13.86
C ARG A 149 -0.78 -23.66 12.63
N ALA A 150 -1.69 -22.74 12.36
CA ALA A 150 -2.49 -22.74 11.13
C ALA A 150 -1.63 -22.42 9.91
N ALA A 151 -0.67 -21.50 10.05
CA ALA A 151 0.36 -21.24 9.03
C ALA A 151 1.27 -22.46 8.85
N VAL A 152 1.60 -23.18 9.92
CA VAL A 152 2.48 -24.35 9.90
C VAL A 152 1.76 -25.60 9.38
N ALA A 153 0.47 -25.76 9.69
CA ALA A 153 -0.41 -26.78 9.11
C ALA A 153 -0.74 -26.48 7.64
N SER A 154 -0.62 -25.21 7.22
CA SER A 154 -0.53 -24.84 5.79
C SER A 154 0.88 -25.07 5.23
N SER A 155 1.91 -25.17 6.09
CA SER A 155 3.32 -25.39 5.75
C SER A 155 3.78 -26.85 5.81
N THR A 156 2.92 -27.83 6.11
CA THR A 156 3.25 -29.25 5.90
C THR A 156 3.47 -29.60 4.42
N HIS A 157 3.35 -28.62 3.52
CA HIS A 157 3.90 -28.64 2.16
C HIS A 157 5.37 -28.20 2.03
N VAL A 158 6.15 -28.08 3.11
CA VAL A 158 7.62 -27.88 3.03
C VAL A 158 8.35 -29.22 2.76
N ALA A 159 7.89 -29.89 1.70
CA ALA A 159 8.67 -30.77 0.83
C ALA A 159 8.07 -30.74 -0.60
N SER A 160 7.25 -29.74 -0.93
CA SER A 160 6.82 -29.47 -2.29
C SER A 160 7.73 -28.39 -2.88
N LYS A 161 8.40 -28.75 -3.98
CA LYS A 161 9.06 -27.82 -4.89
C LYS A 161 8.14 -26.61 -5.10
N TRP A 162 8.65 -25.39 -4.85
CA TRP A 162 7.88 -24.16 -5.02
C TRP A 162 7.13 -24.17 -6.36
N LYS A 163 5.82 -23.95 -6.34
CA LYS A 163 5.01 -23.80 -7.55
C LYS A 163 4.99 -22.33 -7.94
N PHE A 164 5.45 -22.04 -9.15
CA PHE A 164 5.44 -20.71 -9.76
C PHE A 164 4.36 -20.68 -10.84
N ASP A 165 3.11 -20.84 -10.43
CA ASP A 165 1.94 -20.95 -11.31
C ASP A 165 1.00 -19.74 -11.22
N GLN A 166 1.31 -18.76 -10.36
CA GLN A 166 0.52 -17.56 -10.17
C GLN A 166 1.09 -16.40 -10.98
N TYR A 167 0.20 -15.58 -11.53
CA TYR A 167 0.57 -14.34 -12.20
C TYR A 167 0.09 -13.13 -11.41
N TYR A 168 0.91 -12.09 -11.38
CA TYR A 168 0.60 -10.84 -10.70
C TYR A 168 0.88 -9.66 -11.62
N ARG A 169 0.02 -8.64 -11.56
CA ARG A 169 0.23 -7.34 -12.19
C ARG A 169 0.73 -6.33 -11.16
N VAL A 170 1.75 -5.57 -11.52
CA VAL A 170 2.17 -4.40 -10.75
C VAL A 170 1.18 -3.26 -10.93
N CYS A 171 0.50 -2.84 -9.87
CA CYS A 171 -0.50 -1.76 -9.90
C CYS A 171 -0.06 -0.49 -9.18
N HIS A 172 1.11 -0.49 -8.54
CA HIS A 172 1.62 0.65 -7.78
C HIS A 172 2.87 1.28 -8.41
N ARG A 173 2.81 2.60 -8.61
CA ARG A 173 3.94 3.40 -9.12
C ARG A 173 4.76 3.96 -7.97
N GLY A 174 5.81 3.23 -7.59
CA GLY A 174 6.80 3.72 -6.64
C GLY A 174 7.72 4.78 -7.22
N LYS A 175 8.68 5.27 -6.41
CA LYS A 175 9.70 6.25 -6.85
C LYS A 175 10.53 5.77 -8.04
N SER A 176 10.75 4.47 -8.15
CA SER A 176 11.45 3.85 -9.27
C SER A 176 10.54 3.56 -10.47
N GLY A 177 9.29 4.04 -10.48
CA GLY A 177 8.33 3.75 -11.55
C GLY A 177 7.66 2.38 -11.45
N GLY A 178 7.77 1.69 -10.32
CA GLY A 178 7.18 0.36 -10.12
C GLY A 178 7.34 -0.18 -8.69
N VAL A 179 7.30 -1.51 -8.56
CA VAL A 179 7.40 -2.21 -7.26
C VAL A 179 8.79 -2.84 -7.10
N SER A 180 9.39 -2.65 -5.93
CA SER A 180 10.76 -3.09 -5.67
C SER A 180 10.87 -4.60 -5.48
N VAL A 181 11.92 -5.18 -6.07
CA VAL A 181 12.32 -6.58 -5.91
C VAL A 181 13.44 -6.67 -4.87
N ARG A 182 13.40 -7.68 -4.00
CA ARG A 182 14.25 -7.79 -2.81
C ARG A 182 14.98 -9.12 -2.73
N VAL A 183 16.13 -9.12 -2.06
CA VAL A 183 16.97 -10.31 -1.87
C VAL A 183 16.34 -11.33 -0.93
N LYS A 184 15.54 -10.88 0.05
CA LYS A 184 14.86 -11.71 1.05
C LYS A 184 13.38 -11.34 1.17
N HIS A 185 12.59 -12.25 1.74
CA HIS A 185 11.16 -12.07 2.04
C HIS A 185 10.90 -11.08 3.21
N ASN A 186 11.56 -9.92 3.19
CA ASN A 186 11.45 -8.87 4.21
C ASN A 186 11.48 -7.50 3.54
N ILE A 187 10.56 -6.60 3.89
CA ILE A 187 10.44 -5.26 3.32
C ILE A 187 11.69 -4.38 3.61
N ALA A 188 12.46 -4.67 4.64
CA ALA A 188 13.73 -3.97 4.92
C ALA A 188 14.93 -4.57 4.14
N SER A 189 14.74 -5.66 3.40
CA SER A 189 15.82 -6.32 2.65
C SER A 189 16.35 -5.45 1.50
N PRO A 190 17.66 -5.54 1.17
CA PRO A 190 18.24 -4.86 0.03
C PRO A 190 17.46 -5.08 -1.26
N LEU A 191 17.47 -4.03 -2.10
CA LEU A 191 16.81 -4.05 -3.40
C LEU A 191 17.71 -4.73 -4.44
N LEU A 192 17.09 -5.58 -5.25
CA LEU A 192 17.67 -6.15 -6.46
C LEU A 192 17.35 -5.32 -7.71
N GLY A 193 16.24 -4.58 -7.67
CA GLY A 193 15.71 -3.81 -8.78
C GLY A 193 14.24 -3.47 -8.53
N TYR A 194 13.50 -3.23 -9.60
CA TYR A 194 12.05 -3.04 -9.55
C TYR A 194 11.37 -3.63 -10.78
N ILE A 195 10.11 -4.00 -10.64
CA ILE A 195 9.24 -4.37 -11.75
C ILE A 195 8.39 -3.13 -12.10
N PRO A 196 8.45 -2.61 -13.33
CA PRO A 196 7.71 -1.41 -13.72
C PRO A 196 6.19 -1.55 -13.54
N LEU A 197 5.50 -0.42 -13.40
CA LEU A 197 4.04 -0.35 -13.37
C LEU A 197 3.42 -1.08 -14.58
N GLY A 198 2.33 -1.79 -14.34
CA GLY A 198 1.53 -2.49 -15.36
C GLY A 198 2.09 -3.82 -15.83
N ARG A 199 3.35 -4.15 -15.51
CA ARG A 199 3.96 -5.42 -15.90
C ARG A 199 3.34 -6.59 -15.16
N VAL A 200 3.19 -7.69 -15.89
CA VAL A 200 2.75 -8.98 -15.37
C VAL A 200 3.94 -9.92 -15.24
N PHE A 201 4.04 -10.64 -14.14
CA PHE A 201 5.10 -11.60 -13.89
C PHE A 201 4.58 -12.84 -13.18
N ARG A 202 5.29 -13.95 -13.36
CA ARG A 202 5.00 -15.24 -12.72
C ARG A 202 5.72 -15.35 -11.37
N ALA A 203 5.01 -15.85 -10.36
CA ALA A 203 5.54 -15.99 -9.01
C ALA A 203 4.82 -17.12 -8.25
N THR A 204 5.25 -17.35 -7.02
CA THR A 204 4.53 -18.23 -6.08
C THR A 204 3.22 -17.61 -5.61
N ALA A 205 2.35 -18.41 -4.99
CA ALA A 205 1.30 -17.89 -4.12
C ALA A 205 1.88 -16.97 -3.01
N PRO A 206 1.07 -16.07 -2.42
CA PRO A 206 1.55 -15.15 -1.38
C PRO A 206 2.00 -15.91 -0.13
N ILE A 207 3.18 -15.57 0.36
CA ILE A 207 3.81 -16.15 1.55
C ILE A 207 4.00 -15.02 2.56
N CYS A 208 3.42 -15.19 3.75
CA CYS A 208 3.60 -14.22 4.84
C CYS A 208 4.96 -14.43 5.51
N ASN A 209 5.71 -13.34 5.70
CA ASN A 209 6.94 -13.36 6.49
C ASN A 209 6.65 -13.38 8.01
N GLU A 210 7.70 -13.42 8.83
CA GLU A 210 7.61 -13.37 10.30
C GLU A 210 6.95 -12.08 10.85
N GLN A 211 6.88 -11.03 10.04
CA GLN A 211 6.22 -9.77 10.37
C GLN A 211 4.74 -9.75 9.93
N GLY A 212 4.30 -10.78 9.19
CA GLY A 212 2.95 -10.89 8.63
C GLY A 212 2.77 -10.21 7.25
N ASP A 213 3.85 -9.73 6.63
CA ASP A 213 3.78 -9.08 5.32
C ASP A 213 3.66 -10.14 4.22
N PRO A 214 2.65 -10.06 3.33
CA PRO A 214 2.53 -10.97 2.20
C PRO A 214 3.56 -10.63 1.11
N MET A 215 4.37 -11.63 0.75
CA MET A 215 5.41 -11.54 -0.27
C MET A 215 5.23 -12.67 -1.29
N VAL A 216 5.55 -12.42 -2.56
CA VAL A 216 5.64 -13.48 -3.58
C VAL A 216 7.10 -13.68 -3.98
N ARG A 217 7.45 -14.92 -4.31
CA ARG A 217 8.80 -15.28 -4.77
C ARG A 217 8.80 -15.41 -6.28
N LEU A 218 9.79 -14.81 -6.94
CA LEU A 218 10.02 -14.94 -8.37
C LEU A 218 10.72 -16.27 -8.70
N GLU A 219 10.48 -16.79 -9.89
CA GLU A 219 11.05 -18.06 -10.36
C GLU A 219 12.46 -17.91 -10.92
N GLY A 220 13.33 -18.87 -10.61
CA GLY A 220 14.61 -19.09 -11.29
C GLY A 220 15.86 -18.56 -10.56
N PRO A 221 17.06 -19.02 -10.97
CA PRO A 221 18.35 -18.59 -10.43
C PRO A 221 18.81 -17.21 -10.94
N HIS A 222 18.05 -16.61 -11.86
CA HIS A 222 18.26 -15.29 -12.45
C HIS A 222 16.97 -14.46 -12.32
N LEU A 223 17.10 -13.14 -12.19
CA LEU A 223 15.93 -12.26 -12.14
C LEU A 223 15.19 -12.27 -13.48
N PRO A 224 13.84 -12.28 -13.48
CA PRO A 224 13.07 -12.09 -14.72
C PRO A 224 13.49 -10.82 -15.44
N THR A 225 13.51 -10.82 -16.78
CA THR A 225 13.86 -9.65 -17.61
C THR A 225 12.95 -8.45 -17.34
N ALA A 226 11.74 -8.68 -16.82
CA ALA A 226 10.83 -7.64 -16.32
C ALA A 226 11.40 -6.83 -15.13
N VAL A 227 12.46 -7.30 -14.46
CA VAL A 227 13.11 -6.60 -13.35
C VAL A 227 14.18 -5.66 -13.89
N VAL A 228 13.95 -4.36 -13.76
CA VAL A 228 14.91 -3.30 -14.11
C VAL A 228 15.85 -3.06 -12.94
N ARG A 229 17.17 -3.05 -13.22
CA ARG A 229 18.21 -2.68 -12.26
C ARG A 229 18.54 -1.19 -12.38
N ASP A 230 18.86 -0.56 -11.27
CA ASP A 230 19.29 0.84 -11.25
C ASP A 230 20.79 0.91 -11.62
N GLU A 231 21.11 1.32 -12.85
CA GLU A 231 22.49 1.41 -13.34
C GLU A 231 23.29 2.51 -12.61
N THR A 232 22.64 3.45 -11.92
CA THR A 232 23.30 4.63 -11.33
C THR A 232 24.01 4.39 -9.99
N LYS A 233 23.98 3.18 -9.43
CA LYS A 233 24.72 2.83 -8.19
C LYS A 233 25.76 1.71 -8.37
N GLY A 234 26.14 1.42 -9.61
CA GLY A 234 27.08 0.33 -9.96
C GLY A 234 28.48 0.77 -10.37
N ALA A 235 28.76 2.07 -10.54
CA ALA A 235 30.08 2.55 -10.99
C ALA A 235 31.07 2.81 -9.84
N SER A 236 31.12 1.93 -8.83
CA SER A 236 32.26 1.88 -7.90
C SER A 236 32.33 0.52 -7.19
N LYS A 237 32.77 -0.48 -7.93
CA LYS A 237 33.73 -1.54 -7.53
C LYS A 237 33.53 -2.74 -8.44
N GLU A 238 34.38 -2.83 -9.46
CA GLU A 238 34.78 -4.12 -10.01
C GLU A 238 35.45 -4.91 -8.87
N GLU A 239 34.67 -5.63 -8.08
CA GLU A 239 35.17 -6.75 -7.28
C GLU A 239 34.83 -8.03 -8.06
N ASP A 240 35.84 -8.47 -8.82
CA ASP A 240 36.22 -9.86 -9.00
C ASP A 240 35.12 -10.83 -9.48
N GLY A 241 34.99 -10.95 -10.82
CA GLY A 241 34.87 -12.22 -11.57
C GLY A 241 33.81 -13.27 -11.22
N VAL A 242 32.95 -13.07 -10.23
CA VAL A 242 31.92 -14.03 -9.81
C VAL A 242 30.60 -13.29 -9.75
N GLU A 243 29.77 -13.44 -10.80
CA GLU A 243 28.36 -13.08 -10.71
C GLU A 243 27.79 -13.73 -9.44
N ARG A 244 27.49 -12.93 -8.41
CA ARG A 244 26.79 -13.41 -7.22
C ARG A 244 25.45 -13.97 -7.68
N GLN A 245 25.38 -15.29 -7.80
CA GLN A 245 24.20 -16.02 -8.20
C GLN A 245 23.05 -15.60 -7.30
N ILE A 246 22.04 -14.95 -7.89
CA ILE A 246 20.89 -14.44 -7.14
C ILE A 246 20.06 -15.65 -6.73
N LYS A 247 20.25 -16.10 -5.50
CA LYS A 247 19.58 -17.30 -5.00
C LYS A 247 18.07 -17.11 -4.87
N GLU A 248 17.63 -15.90 -4.54
CA GLU A 248 16.22 -15.58 -4.30
C GLU A 248 15.86 -14.14 -4.68
N ALA A 249 14.62 -13.96 -5.13
CA ALA A 249 14.04 -12.66 -5.44
C ALA A 249 12.58 -12.61 -4.98
N TRP A 250 12.25 -11.55 -4.23
CA TRP A 250 10.99 -11.42 -3.50
C TRP A 250 10.32 -10.07 -3.80
N VAL A 251 9.00 -10.09 -3.93
CA VAL A 251 8.20 -8.88 -4.21
C VAL A 251 7.09 -8.75 -3.17
N PRO A 252 6.95 -7.61 -2.48
CA PRO A 252 5.87 -7.39 -1.54
C PRO A 252 4.54 -7.25 -2.28
N CYS A 253 3.50 -7.92 -1.80
CA CYS A 253 2.14 -7.76 -2.33
C CYS A 253 1.50 -6.45 -1.88
N ARG A 254 1.91 -5.94 -0.71
CA ARG A 254 1.40 -4.70 -0.12
C ARG A 254 2.53 -3.83 0.44
N SER A 255 2.30 -2.52 0.49
CA SER A 255 3.23 -1.57 1.10
C SER A 255 3.16 -1.60 2.62
N ILE A 256 4.10 -0.92 3.30
CA ILE A 256 4.06 -0.73 4.77
C ILE A 256 2.80 0.04 5.20
N ARG A 257 2.22 0.84 4.29
CA ARG A 257 0.95 1.55 4.49
C ARG A 257 -0.26 0.73 4.06
N ASN A 258 -0.07 -0.57 3.80
CA ASN A 258 -1.09 -1.51 3.36
C ASN A 258 -1.68 -1.22 1.97
N GLU A 259 -1.02 -0.38 1.17
CA GLU A 259 -1.41 -0.13 -0.23
C GLU A 259 -1.17 -1.38 -1.07
N ILE A 260 -2.07 -1.67 -2.00
CA ILE A 260 -1.94 -2.82 -2.90
C ILE A 260 -0.84 -2.52 -3.91
N LEU A 261 0.18 -3.37 -3.94
CA LEU A 261 1.31 -3.27 -4.89
C LEU A 261 1.13 -4.23 -6.07
N LEU A 262 0.56 -5.40 -5.78
CA LEU A 262 0.34 -6.48 -6.72
C LEU A 262 -1.13 -6.90 -6.72
N GLU A 263 -1.70 -7.03 -7.91
CA GLU A 263 -3.02 -7.62 -8.12
C GLU A 263 -2.89 -8.98 -8.82
N PRO A 264 -3.70 -9.98 -8.45
CA PRO A 264 -3.73 -11.25 -9.18
C PRO A 264 -4.08 -11.04 -10.66
N HIS A 265 -3.40 -11.79 -11.52
CA HIS A 265 -3.64 -11.82 -12.97
C HIS A 265 -3.95 -13.25 -13.41
N ARG A 266 -4.83 -13.41 -14.40
CA ARG A 266 -5.23 -14.76 -14.88
C ARG A 266 -4.13 -15.49 -15.65
N GLY A 267 -3.06 -14.78 -15.99
CA GLY A 267 -1.95 -15.30 -16.78
C GLY A 267 -2.27 -15.40 -18.27
N PRO A 268 -1.33 -15.95 -19.07
CA PRO A 268 -1.57 -16.28 -20.46
C PRO A 268 -2.62 -17.40 -20.57
N TYR A 269 -3.38 -17.39 -21.65
CA TYR A 269 -4.35 -18.45 -21.95
C TYR A 269 -4.41 -18.67 -23.46
N THR A 270 -4.78 -19.88 -23.87
CA THR A 270 -5.05 -20.23 -25.26
C THR A 270 -6.39 -20.95 -25.29
N CYS A 271 -7.31 -20.50 -26.14
CA CYS A 271 -8.53 -21.25 -26.40
C CYS A 271 -8.16 -22.49 -27.21
N HIS A 272 -8.06 -23.66 -26.55
CA HIS A 272 -7.97 -24.96 -27.21
C HIS A 272 -9.26 -25.75 -26.99
N ASP A 273 -9.78 -26.31 -28.08
CA ASP A 273 -10.95 -27.17 -28.12
C ASP A 273 -10.82 -28.30 -27.10
N GLU A 274 -11.76 -28.38 -26.17
CA GLU A 274 -12.49 -29.62 -25.84
C GLU A 274 -13.23 -29.51 -24.49
N ASN A 275 -12.89 -28.61 -23.55
CA ASN A 275 -13.59 -28.67 -22.25
C ASN A 275 -13.90 -27.41 -21.42
N GLU A 276 -13.54 -26.18 -21.78
CA GLU A 276 -14.14 -25.01 -21.09
C GLU A 276 -14.00 -23.68 -21.87
N ARG A 277 -15.05 -23.41 -22.65
CA ARG A 277 -15.62 -22.13 -23.08
C ARG A 277 -14.73 -20.95 -23.54
N ILE A 278 -15.01 -20.61 -24.80
CA ILE A 278 -15.40 -19.29 -25.32
C ILE A 278 -14.26 -18.26 -25.28
N SER A 279 -13.71 -18.02 -26.46
CA SER A 279 -13.08 -16.77 -26.84
C SER A 279 -13.61 -15.56 -26.06
N ARG A 280 -12.69 -14.68 -25.64
CA ARG A 280 -13.05 -13.58 -24.74
C ARG A 280 -13.23 -12.32 -25.56
N PHE A 281 -14.17 -11.47 -25.18
CA PHE A 281 -14.48 -10.27 -25.95
C PHE A 281 -13.92 -9.04 -25.24
N PHE A 282 -13.33 -8.14 -26.00
CA PHE A 282 -12.67 -6.95 -25.49
C PHE A 282 -13.10 -5.73 -26.28
N ARG A 283 -13.38 -4.64 -25.57
CA ARG A 283 -13.70 -3.33 -26.13
C ARG A 283 -12.47 -2.45 -26.12
N CYS A 284 -12.13 -1.88 -27.26
CA CYS A 284 -11.08 -0.88 -27.38
C CYS A 284 -11.54 0.44 -26.74
N VAL A 285 -10.73 0.98 -25.82
CA VAL A 285 -11.04 2.20 -25.06
C VAL A 285 -10.05 3.34 -25.29
N VAL A 286 -9.16 3.16 -26.27
CA VAL A 286 -8.19 4.18 -26.70
C VAL A 286 -8.32 4.45 -28.19
N GLU A 287 -7.93 5.64 -28.61
CA GLU A 287 -7.79 5.95 -30.04
C GLU A 287 -6.49 5.35 -30.58
N GLY A 288 -6.54 4.83 -31.81
CA GLY A 288 -5.35 4.33 -32.50
C GLY A 288 -4.71 3.09 -31.87
N CYS A 289 -5.50 2.13 -31.39
CA CYS A 289 -4.98 0.86 -30.87
C CYS A 289 -4.28 0.08 -32.00
N LYS A 290 -2.94 0.03 -31.92
CA LYS A 290 -2.07 -0.59 -32.93
C LYS A 290 -2.16 -2.11 -32.89
N VAL A 291 -2.43 -2.71 -34.05
CA VAL A 291 -2.40 -4.16 -34.28
C VAL A 291 -1.05 -4.54 -34.87
N ARG A 292 -0.50 -5.67 -34.42
CA ARG A 292 0.83 -6.14 -34.77
C ARG A 292 0.78 -7.60 -35.21
N GLU A 293 1.72 -7.98 -36.05
CA GLU A 293 1.84 -9.35 -36.55
C GLU A 293 2.29 -10.33 -35.44
N HIS A 294 3.08 -9.82 -34.50
CA HIS A 294 3.66 -10.61 -33.41
C HIS A 294 3.47 -9.91 -32.07
N ALA A 295 3.58 -10.67 -30.98
CA ALA A 295 3.54 -10.18 -29.60
C ALA A 295 4.84 -9.46 -29.19
N ASP A 296 5.23 -8.44 -29.97
CA ASP A 296 6.43 -7.64 -29.79
C ASP A 296 6.11 -6.15 -30.04
N LEU A 297 6.76 -5.26 -29.30
CA LEU A 297 6.61 -3.81 -29.45
C LEU A 297 7.45 -3.25 -30.61
N ALA A 298 8.46 -3.96 -31.11
CA ALA A 298 9.39 -3.48 -32.14
C ALA A 298 8.85 -3.57 -33.58
N ILE A 299 7.87 -4.45 -33.84
CA ILE A 299 7.42 -4.82 -35.19
C ILE A 299 6.35 -3.84 -35.73
N SER A 300 6.30 -3.72 -37.06
CA SER A 300 5.38 -2.88 -37.84
C SER A 300 3.90 -3.21 -37.62
N GLU A 301 3.10 -2.18 -37.79
CA GLU A 301 1.66 -2.18 -37.55
C GLU A 301 0.93 -2.82 -38.74
N LEU A 302 0.13 -3.87 -38.49
CA LEU A 302 -0.77 -4.46 -39.48
C LEU A 302 -2.00 -3.58 -39.74
N GLY A 303 -2.35 -2.75 -38.76
CA GLY A 303 -3.52 -1.88 -38.81
C GLY A 303 -3.92 -1.42 -37.42
N TYR A 304 -5.20 -1.09 -37.27
CA TYR A 304 -5.73 -0.53 -36.03
C TYR A 304 -7.05 -1.19 -35.62
N VAL A 305 -7.28 -1.25 -34.31
CA VAL A 305 -8.59 -1.42 -33.70
C VAL A 305 -9.09 -0.03 -33.30
N LEU A 306 -10.28 0.34 -33.73
CA LEU A 306 -10.80 1.68 -33.49
C LEU A 306 -11.41 1.79 -32.09
N TYR A 307 -11.53 3.01 -31.59
CA TYR A 307 -12.21 3.26 -30.32
C TYR A 307 -13.66 2.74 -30.38
N GLY A 308 -14.05 1.96 -29.37
CA GLY A 308 -15.38 1.37 -29.26
C GLY A 308 -15.54 0.00 -29.95
N ASP A 309 -14.61 -0.41 -30.83
CA ASP A 309 -14.61 -1.74 -31.44
C ASP A 309 -14.61 -2.82 -30.36
N VAL A 310 -15.44 -3.84 -30.55
CA VAL A 310 -15.43 -5.05 -29.75
C VAL A 310 -14.84 -6.20 -30.56
N VAL A 311 -13.71 -6.69 -30.10
CA VAL A 311 -12.93 -7.74 -30.74
C VAL A 311 -12.94 -9.02 -29.91
N GLU A 312 -13.00 -10.14 -30.61
CA GLU A 312 -12.78 -11.45 -30.04
C GLU A 312 -11.28 -11.76 -29.90
N VAL A 313 -10.90 -12.22 -28.72
CA VAL A 313 -9.55 -12.60 -28.33
C VAL A 313 -9.52 -14.09 -28.00
N VAL A 314 -8.70 -14.80 -28.76
CA VAL A 314 -8.58 -16.27 -28.72
C VAL A 314 -7.38 -16.75 -27.92
N GLU A 315 -6.44 -15.85 -27.63
CA GLU A 315 -5.21 -16.17 -26.91
C GLU A 315 -4.66 -14.93 -26.22
N SER A 316 -3.94 -15.11 -25.12
CA SER A 316 -3.11 -14.07 -24.51
C SER A 316 -1.76 -14.62 -24.12
N THR A 317 -0.74 -13.76 -24.23
CA THR A 317 0.63 -14.08 -23.85
C THR A 317 1.25 -12.97 -23.02
N VAL A 318 2.24 -13.32 -22.20
CA VAL A 318 3.02 -12.37 -21.40
C VAL A 318 4.46 -12.43 -21.88
N THR A 319 4.96 -11.32 -22.42
CA THR A 319 6.35 -11.22 -22.89
C THR A 319 7.35 -11.33 -21.74
N PRO A 320 8.64 -11.63 -22.00
CA PRO A 320 9.68 -11.63 -20.97
C PRO A 320 9.81 -10.31 -20.19
N TYR A 321 9.41 -9.19 -20.80
CA TYR A 321 9.38 -7.85 -20.17
C TYR A 321 8.11 -7.59 -19.35
N GLY A 322 7.17 -8.53 -19.32
CA GLY A 322 5.91 -8.44 -18.59
C GLY A 322 4.81 -7.64 -19.31
N VAL A 323 4.95 -7.35 -20.60
CA VAL A 323 3.87 -6.78 -21.43
C VAL A 323 2.89 -7.90 -21.79
N VAL A 324 1.59 -7.65 -21.63
CA VAL A 324 0.55 -8.60 -22.03
C VAL A 324 0.05 -8.26 -23.44
N PHE A 325 0.05 -9.28 -24.30
CA PHE A 325 -0.52 -9.20 -25.64
C PHE A 325 -1.72 -10.13 -25.75
N LEU A 326 -2.73 -9.67 -26.48
CA LEU A 326 -3.96 -10.39 -26.77
C LEU A 326 -3.98 -10.69 -28.28
N ARG A 327 -4.17 -11.96 -28.65
CA ARG A 327 -4.33 -12.36 -30.05
C ARG A 327 -5.79 -12.26 -30.45
N LEU A 328 -6.04 -11.46 -31.48
CA LEU A 328 -7.35 -11.30 -32.09
C LEU A 328 -7.72 -12.55 -32.89
N HIS A 329 -9.01 -12.84 -33.00
CA HIS A 329 -9.52 -13.87 -33.91
C HIS A 329 -9.09 -13.56 -35.37
N GLU A 330 -8.75 -14.59 -36.13
CA GLU A 330 -8.27 -14.50 -37.52
C GLU A 330 -9.31 -13.94 -38.51
N ARG A 331 -10.54 -13.69 -38.07
CA ARG A 331 -11.60 -13.11 -38.93
C ARG A 331 -11.39 -11.62 -39.18
N TYR A 332 -10.52 -10.99 -38.40
CA TYR A 332 -10.34 -9.55 -38.37
C TYR A 332 -9.13 -9.07 -39.18
N PHE A 333 -8.14 -9.93 -39.38
CA PHE A 333 -6.87 -9.65 -40.04
C PHE A 333 -6.36 -10.91 -40.71
N ASP A 334 -5.72 -10.77 -41.87
CA ASP A 334 -5.10 -11.89 -42.57
C ASP A 334 -3.87 -12.38 -41.78
N GLY A 335 -4.07 -13.45 -40.99
CA GLY A 335 -3.03 -14.06 -40.16
C GLY A 335 -3.09 -13.65 -38.69
N ALA A 336 -1.97 -13.83 -37.99
CA ALA A 336 -1.88 -13.56 -36.56
C ALA A 336 -1.88 -12.05 -36.29
N ALA A 337 -2.81 -11.59 -35.46
CA ALA A 337 -2.96 -10.19 -35.08
C ALA A 337 -2.95 -10.02 -33.57
N TRP A 338 -2.06 -9.18 -33.07
CA TRP A 338 -1.81 -8.97 -31.65
C TRP A 338 -1.95 -7.51 -31.25
N VAL A 339 -2.55 -7.30 -30.10
CA VAL A 339 -2.76 -5.97 -29.48
C VAL A 339 -2.29 -6.00 -28.04
N VAL A 340 -1.82 -4.87 -27.53
CA VAL A 340 -1.46 -4.76 -26.12
C VAL A 340 -2.73 -4.64 -25.27
N GLU A 341 -2.80 -5.36 -24.15
CA GLU A 341 -3.94 -5.26 -23.22
C GLU A 341 -3.98 -3.89 -22.53
N ARG A 342 -2.80 -3.37 -22.16
CA ARG A 342 -2.61 -2.08 -21.49
C ARG A 342 -1.40 -1.35 -22.08
N SER A 343 -1.41 -0.02 -21.97
CA SER A 343 -0.28 0.82 -22.35
C SER A 343 0.91 0.60 -21.40
N LEU A 344 2.08 1.13 -21.76
CA LEU A 344 3.27 1.08 -20.91
C LEU A 344 3.09 1.86 -19.59
N ASP A 345 2.19 2.85 -19.58
CA ASP A 345 1.79 3.61 -18.40
C ASP A 345 0.67 2.92 -17.60
N ASN A 346 0.35 1.67 -17.94
CA ASN A 346 -0.72 0.88 -17.32
C ASN A 346 -2.12 1.49 -17.51
N GLU A 347 -2.36 2.20 -18.62
CA GLU A 347 -3.71 2.60 -19.01
C GLU A 347 -4.38 1.44 -19.75
N ALA A 348 -5.67 1.21 -19.52
CA ALA A 348 -6.38 0.17 -20.23
C ALA A 348 -6.44 0.51 -21.72
N VAL A 349 -6.03 -0.41 -22.58
CA VAL A 349 -6.18 -0.30 -24.04
C VAL A 349 -7.42 -1.07 -24.47
N LEU A 350 -7.59 -2.26 -23.89
CA LEU A 350 -8.73 -3.14 -24.10
C LEU A 350 -9.34 -3.52 -22.76
N ASN A 351 -10.65 -3.35 -22.64
CA ASN A 351 -11.42 -3.81 -21.47
C ASN A 351 -12.21 -5.06 -21.84
N GLU A 352 -12.13 -6.09 -21.01
CA GLU A 352 -12.95 -7.28 -21.18
C GLU A 352 -14.44 -6.90 -21.06
N VAL A 353 -15.22 -7.30 -22.05
CA VAL A 353 -16.66 -7.06 -22.12
C VAL A 353 -17.39 -8.36 -22.35
N GLU A 354 -18.71 -8.31 -22.20
CA GLU A 354 -19.54 -9.45 -22.53
C GLU A 354 -19.45 -9.78 -24.03
N GLY A 355 -19.56 -11.07 -24.37
CA GLY A 355 -19.62 -11.56 -25.75
C GLY A 355 -21.04 -11.53 -26.35
N PRO A 356 -21.23 -12.12 -27.54
CA PRO A 356 -22.55 -12.29 -28.11
C PRO A 356 -23.35 -13.30 -27.28
N TRP A 357 -24.67 -13.15 -27.24
CA TRP A 357 -25.53 -14.10 -26.55
C TRP A 357 -25.80 -15.29 -27.46
N THR A 358 -25.13 -16.40 -27.21
CA THR A 358 -25.49 -17.69 -27.83
C THR A 358 -26.80 -18.14 -27.22
N SER A 359 -27.90 -17.99 -27.94
CA SER A 359 -29.24 -18.44 -27.54
C SER A 359 -29.24 -19.97 -27.42
N SER A 360 -29.09 -20.48 -26.19
CA SER A 360 -29.44 -21.87 -25.90
C SER A 360 -30.95 -21.96 -25.74
N PRO A 361 -31.66 -22.87 -26.44
CA PRO A 361 -33.11 -23.00 -26.37
C PRO A 361 -33.67 -23.21 -24.95
N SER A 362 -32.83 -23.69 -24.02
CA SER A 362 -33.22 -24.04 -22.66
C SER A 362 -33.40 -22.86 -21.70
N THR A 363 -32.83 -21.68 -22.00
CA THR A 363 -32.97 -20.48 -21.14
C THR A 363 -33.00 -19.21 -21.98
N PRO A 364 -34.18 -18.71 -22.39
CA PRO A 364 -34.29 -17.44 -23.09
C PRO A 364 -33.76 -16.32 -22.20
N ARG A 365 -32.67 -15.69 -22.64
CA ARG A 365 -32.05 -14.58 -21.93
C ARG A 365 -32.76 -13.29 -22.29
N SER A 366 -33.22 -12.55 -21.29
CA SER A 366 -33.72 -11.19 -21.46
C SER A 366 -33.18 -10.27 -20.37
N GLU A 367 -32.73 -9.08 -20.77
CA GLU A 367 -32.19 -8.08 -19.86
C GLU A 367 -32.74 -6.70 -20.19
N ALA A 368 -32.86 -5.84 -19.18
CA ALA A 368 -33.33 -4.47 -19.35
C ALA A 368 -32.15 -3.53 -19.65
N TYR A 369 -32.28 -2.69 -20.67
CA TYR A 369 -31.32 -1.66 -21.04
C TYR A 369 -32.00 -0.29 -21.04
N ARG A 370 -31.29 0.74 -20.58
CA ARG A 370 -31.74 2.13 -20.58
C ARG A 370 -31.02 2.91 -21.67
N CYS A 371 -31.76 3.65 -22.48
CA CYS A 371 -31.20 4.64 -23.40
C CYS A 371 -30.66 5.84 -22.60
N VAL A 372 -29.41 6.23 -22.85
CA VAL A 372 -28.78 7.39 -22.20
C VAL A 372 -28.31 8.45 -23.19
N GLN A 373 -28.64 8.27 -24.47
CA GLN A 373 -28.32 9.25 -25.50
C GLN A 373 -29.38 10.34 -25.54
N ASP A 374 -28.99 11.60 -25.35
CA ASP A 374 -29.91 12.75 -25.29
C ASP A 374 -30.75 12.90 -26.55
N SER A 375 -30.17 12.65 -27.73
CA SER A 375 -30.89 12.67 -29.02
C SER A 375 -31.83 11.47 -29.25
N GLY A 376 -31.90 10.56 -28.28
CA GLY A 376 -32.46 9.23 -28.43
C GLY A 376 -31.61 8.29 -29.29
N ALA A 377 -31.71 7.00 -29.03
CA ALA A 377 -30.95 5.95 -29.69
C ALA A 377 -31.64 5.51 -31.00
N PRO A 378 -30.99 5.59 -32.17
CA PRO A 378 -31.58 5.14 -33.42
C PRO A 378 -31.86 3.62 -33.42
N VAL A 379 -33.08 3.26 -33.79
CA VAL A 379 -33.52 1.86 -33.98
C VAL A 379 -33.48 1.52 -35.46
N ARG A 380 -32.97 0.34 -35.80
CA ARG A 380 -32.78 -0.16 -37.16
C ARG A 380 -33.41 -1.54 -37.30
N MET A 381 -33.73 -1.95 -38.53
CA MET A 381 -34.25 -3.29 -38.81
C MET A 381 -33.12 -4.32 -38.95
N GLU A 382 -31.92 -3.86 -39.27
CA GLU A 382 -30.72 -4.67 -39.41
C GLU A 382 -29.64 -4.16 -38.44
N PRO A 383 -28.79 -5.04 -37.88
CA PRO A 383 -27.75 -4.68 -36.94
C PRO A 383 -26.53 -4.06 -37.64
N GLU A 384 -26.74 -3.04 -38.48
CA GLU A 384 -25.69 -2.36 -39.23
C GLU A 384 -25.88 -0.85 -39.19
N LEU A 385 -24.79 -0.09 -39.15
CA LEU A 385 -24.87 1.39 -39.15
C LEU A 385 -25.33 1.98 -40.49
N THR A 386 -25.16 1.24 -41.58
CA THR A 386 -25.59 1.58 -42.95
C THR A 386 -27.11 1.50 -43.12
N ALA A 387 -27.79 0.60 -42.42
CA ALA A 387 -29.24 0.40 -42.51
C ALA A 387 -30.00 1.61 -41.94
N PRO A 388 -30.92 2.28 -42.67
CA PRO A 388 -31.55 3.51 -42.19
C PRO A 388 -32.33 3.33 -40.88
N PRO A 389 -32.30 4.32 -39.96
CA PRO A 389 -33.12 4.26 -38.75
C PRO A 389 -34.61 4.27 -39.06
N VAL A 390 -35.36 3.37 -38.42
CA VAL A 390 -36.83 3.27 -38.50
C VAL A 390 -37.54 3.92 -37.31
N GLY A 391 -36.80 4.32 -36.29
CA GLY A 391 -37.33 4.96 -35.10
C GLY A 391 -36.23 5.36 -34.12
N ARG A 392 -36.62 5.88 -32.94
CA ARG A 392 -35.67 6.25 -31.88
C ARG A 392 -36.19 5.85 -30.50
N ILE A 393 -35.32 5.28 -29.68
CA ILE A 393 -35.57 5.07 -28.25
C ILE A 393 -35.29 6.39 -27.53
N PRO A 394 -36.27 7.03 -26.87
CA PRO A 394 -36.05 8.30 -26.20
C PRO A 394 -35.08 8.15 -25.02
N CYS A 395 -34.34 9.22 -24.70
CA CYS A 395 -33.45 9.24 -23.55
C CYS A 395 -34.22 8.87 -22.27
N GLY A 396 -33.61 8.02 -21.43
CA GLY A 396 -34.20 7.52 -20.21
C GLY A 396 -35.15 6.33 -20.38
N ALA A 397 -35.61 6.00 -21.58
CA ALA A 397 -36.47 4.84 -21.79
C ALA A 397 -35.74 3.53 -21.52
N VAL A 398 -36.47 2.56 -20.96
CA VAL A 398 -35.97 1.22 -20.65
C VAL A 398 -36.61 0.23 -21.62
N VAL A 399 -35.80 -0.60 -22.24
CA VAL A 399 -36.23 -1.61 -23.22
C VAL A 399 -35.74 -3.00 -22.82
N THR A 400 -36.50 -4.02 -23.19
CA THR A 400 -36.13 -5.42 -23.03
C THR A 400 -35.28 -5.86 -24.21
N VAL A 401 -34.06 -6.32 -23.95
CA VAL A 401 -33.13 -6.89 -24.93
C VAL A 401 -33.13 -8.40 -24.79
N ALA A 402 -33.32 -9.12 -25.89
CA ALA A 402 -33.27 -10.59 -25.92
C ALA A 402 -32.05 -11.14 -26.67
N GLU A 403 -31.32 -10.30 -27.36
CA GLU A 403 -30.12 -10.72 -28.08
C GLU A 403 -29.08 -9.61 -28.06
N ARG A 404 -27.83 -10.02 -27.94
CA ARG A 404 -26.66 -9.17 -28.07
C ARG A 404 -25.77 -9.78 -29.15
N SER A 405 -25.57 -9.06 -30.24
CA SER A 405 -24.77 -9.50 -31.38
C SER A 405 -23.56 -8.59 -31.54
N ILE A 406 -22.48 -9.16 -32.08
CA ILE A 406 -21.27 -8.42 -32.45
C ILE A 406 -21.12 -8.60 -33.95
N THR A 407 -21.09 -7.50 -34.69
CA THR A 407 -21.04 -7.52 -36.15
C THR A 407 -19.63 -7.75 -36.66
N ASP A 408 -19.48 -8.03 -37.96
CA ASP A 408 -18.18 -8.13 -38.62
C ASP A 408 -17.40 -6.81 -38.58
N GLN A 409 -18.12 -5.69 -38.52
CA GLN A 409 -17.56 -4.35 -38.28
C GLN A 409 -17.25 -4.09 -36.79
N ARG A 410 -17.24 -5.13 -35.95
CA ARG A 410 -16.86 -5.08 -34.51
C ARG A 410 -17.78 -4.21 -33.66
N GLN A 411 -19.00 -3.96 -34.13
CA GLN A 411 -19.99 -3.15 -33.42
C GLN A 411 -20.93 -4.03 -32.63
N VAL A 412 -21.44 -3.52 -31.52
CA VAL A 412 -22.39 -4.26 -30.69
C VAL A 412 -23.80 -3.77 -30.90
N PHE A 413 -24.68 -4.68 -31.29
CA PHE A 413 -26.11 -4.43 -31.46
C PHE A 413 -26.94 -5.26 -30.49
N LEU A 414 -28.05 -4.68 -30.06
CA LEU A 414 -29.00 -5.24 -29.11
C LEU A 414 -30.35 -5.39 -29.79
N ARG A 415 -30.91 -6.60 -29.79
CA ARG A 415 -32.24 -6.87 -30.32
C ARG A 415 -33.30 -6.64 -29.27
N ILE A 416 -34.24 -5.75 -29.58
CA ILE A 416 -35.30 -5.29 -28.68
C ILE A 416 -36.56 -6.12 -28.91
N VAL A 417 -37.21 -6.54 -27.83
CA VAL A 417 -38.46 -7.35 -27.90
C VAL A 417 -39.69 -6.50 -27.66
N ASP A 418 -39.70 -5.66 -26.62
CA ASP A 418 -40.88 -4.90 -26.22
C ASP A 418 -40.68 -3.42 -26.53
N PHE A 419 -41.27 -2.96 -27.63
CA PHE A 419 -41.15 -1.57 -28.08
C PHE A 419 -42.49 -0.96 -28.51
N ASN A 420 -43.56 -1.29 -27.78
CA ASN A 420 -44.90 -0.72 -28.00
C ASN A 420 -45.09 0.70 -27.43
N ALA A 421 -44.01 1.46 -27.25
CA ALA A 421 -44.04 2.80 -26.65
C ALA A 421 -43.34 3.87 -27.52
N ILE A 422 -43.37 3.73 -28.85
CA ILE A 422 -43.19 4.88 -29.73
C ILE A 422 -44.56 5.37 -30.20
N LEU A 423 -44.78 6.67 -29.97
CA LEU A 423 -45.73 7.52 -30.69
C LEU A 423 -45.39 7.48 -32.19
N THR A 424 -45.90 6.50 -32.93
CA THR A 424 -45.95 6.61 -34.38
C THR A 424 -47.30 7.18 -34.77
N ASP A 425 -47.26 8.38 -35.34
CA ASP A 425 -48.22 8.75 -36.37
C ASP A 425 -48.30 7.58 -37.37
N GLU A 426 -49.51 7.05 -37.48
CA GLU A 426 -50.05 6.13 -38.48
C GLU A 426 -49.17 4.97 -39.01
N LYS A 427 -49.56 3.77 -38.57
CA LYS A 427 -49.65 2.51 -39.34
C LYS A 427 -48.49 2.17 -40.29
N LYS A 428 -47.53 1.41 -39.75
CA LYS A 428 -46.98 0.21 -40.40
C LYS A 428 -46.32 -0.66 -39.34
N ASP A 429 -47.04 -1.68 -38.88
CA ASP A 429 -46.42 -2.81 -38.18
C ASP A 429 -45.42 -3.46 -39.13
N THR A 430 -44.16 -3.07 -39.01
CA THR A 430 -43.05 -3.74 -39.66
C THR A 430 -42.70 -4.92 -38.76
N GLN A 431 -43.29 -6.06 -39.10
CA GLN A 431 -43.03 -7.36 -38.48
C GLN A 431 -41.59 -7.79 -38.80
N GLY A 432 -40.64 -7.31 -38.01
CA GLY A 432 -39.21 -7.62 -38.15
C GLY A 432 -38.45 -7.25 -36.89
N ASP A 433 -37.26 -7.84 -36.73
CA ASP A 433 -36.42 -7.60 -35.56
C ASP A 433 -35.95 -6.14 -35.50
N LYS A 434 -36.00 -5.55 -34.30
CA LYS A 434 -35.58 -4.17 -34.04
C LYS A 434 -34.27 -4.17 -33.28
N TRP A 435 -33.29 -3.46 -33.81
CA TRP A 435 -31.93 -3.41 -33.30
C TRP A 435 -31.53 -2.01 -32.90
N VAL A 436 -30.73 -1.90 -31.83
CA VAL A 436 -30.11 -0.65 -31.39
C VAL A 436 -28.64 -0.89 -31.06
N ILE A 437 -27.78 0.08 -31.34
CA ILE A 437 -26.36 -0.02 -31.01
C ILE A 437 -26.15 0.15 -29.49
N GLU A 438 -25.30 -0.67 -28.88
CA GLU A 438 -24.97 -0.54 -27.44
C GLU A 438 -24.12 0.71 -27.18
N THR A 439 -23.17 0.97 -28.07
CA THR A 439 -22.13 2.01 -27.96
C THR A 439 -21.71 2.50 -29.34
N SER A 440 -21.47 3.80 -29.51
CA SER A 440 -21.01 4.35 -30.79
C SER A 440 -19.55 4.84 -30.72
N SER A 441 -18.96 5.11 -31.88
CA SER A 441 -17.63 5.72 -31.99
C SER A 441 -17.51 7.12 -31.38
N CYS A 442 -18.64 7.79 -31.12
CA CYS A 442 -18.71 9.14 -30.54
C CYS A 442 -19.41 9.20 -29.17
N CYS A 443 -20.00 8.09 -28.70
CA CYS A 443 -20.69 8.02 -27.42
C CYS A 443 -20.36 6.69 -26.75
N ALA A 444 -19.66 6.77 -25.61
CA ALA A 444 -19.20 5.62 -24.84
C ALA A 444 -20.34 4.67 -24.40
N SER A 445 -21.58 5.17 -24.31
CA SER A 445 -22.77 4.40 -23.98
C SER A 445 -24.01 4.98 -24.67
N VAL A 446 -24.61 4.25 -25.60
CA VAL A 446 -25.95 4.59 -26.14
C VAL A 446 -27.02 3.91 -25.30
N MET A 447 -26.77 2.64 -24.95
CA MET A 447 -27.61 1.82 -24.10
C MET A 447 -26.79 1.31 -22.90
N ILE A 448 -27.33 1.44 -21.68
CA ILE A 448 -26.70 0.93 -20.46
C ILE A 448 -27.58 -0.17 -19.85
N LYS A 449 -26.96 -1.31 -19.51
CA LYS A 449 -27.62 -2.40 -18.81
C LYS A 449 -28.14 -1.94 -17.44
N VAL A 450 -29.41 -2.18 -17.17
CA VAL A 450 -30.04 -1.86 -15.88
C VAL A 450 -29.80 -3.02 -14.92
N ASN A 451 -28.95 -2.81 -13.92
CA ASN A 451 -28.75 -3.80 -12.85
C ASN A 451 -30.05 -3.92 -12.02
N ARG A 452 -30.59 -5.14 -11.89
CA ARG A 452 -31.78 -5.45 -11.06
C ARG A 452 -31.64 -5.10 -9.55
N GLY A 453 -30.50 -4.56 -9.12
CA GLY A 453 -30.20 -4.15 -7.74
C GLY A 453 -30.45 -2.69 -7.40
N TRP A 454 -30.84 -1.83 -8.35
CA TRP A 454 -31.19 -0.43 -8.05
C TRP A 454 -32.69 -0.27 -7.86
N GLN A 455 -33.18 -0.69 -6.69
CA GLN A 455 -34.43 -0.15 -6.16
C GLN A 455 -34.14 1.18 -5.44
N GLY A 456 -34.66 2.27 -6.00
CA GLY A 456 -35.11 3.44 -5.24
C GLY A 456 -34.05 4.27 -4.53
N GLY A 457 -33.32 5.11 -5.28
CA GLY A 457 -32.94 6.43 -4.79
C GLY A 457 -33.87 7.44 -5.44
N GLN A 458 -34.91 7.89 -4.74
CA GLN A 458 -35.66 9.08 -5.11
C GLN A 458 -34.72 10.29 -5.06
N PHE A 459 -34.98 11.23 -5.97
CA PHE A 459 -34.31 12.51 -6.18
C PHE A 459 -33.98 13.30 -4.91
#